data_AF-A0A183M0I1-F1
#
_entry.id   AF-A0A183M0I1-F1
#
_cell.length_a   1.000
_cell.length_b   1.000
_cell.length_c   1.000
_cell.angle_alpha   90.00
_cell.angle_beta   90.00
_cell.angle_gamma   90.00
#
_symmetry.space_group_name_H-M   'P 1'
#
loop_
_entity.id
_entity.type
_entity.pdbx_description
1 polymer ?
#
loop_
_entity_poly.entity_id
_entity_poly.type
_entity_poly.pdbx_seq_one_letter_code
_entity_poly.pdbx_strand_id
1 'polypeptide(L)'
;IRNYVAELSNLKDQFNTLSIQSSEKLKKIIQTVQSYQTRMEPLNKNMEQLQILQRNLEACRLKLSQVQEYHRTGRELENTIRQGPTVFTDKFLKAMERIKDALAYFQENNPQDVEFSRLTSLYSIGLGSLEREFDGLLKQTFRPIDDATLIRLMDQKVSDKESGDGSLTEDTEQIEDIPNNMLNSLRFLAKWMSENQSFVNKPQGISQGCLTKYCECRRELIRLNLVRVRELLRKAENPSSSSGTVSKPGFLPPNVRGRTKRTYATQNNCHPTLKSQTSIPTSKQLYYMELKHEELPQPS
;
A
#
# COMPACT_ATOMS: atom_id res chain seq x y z
N ILE A 1 104.30 -5.54 19.11
CA ILE A 1 103.43 -6.74 19.19
C ILE A 1 102.62 -6.77 20.50
N ARG A 2 103.24 -6.80 21.70
CA ARG A 2 102.48 -6.85 22.97
C ARG A 2 101.48 -5.69 23.19
N ASN A 3 101.86 -4.45 22.87
CA ASN A 3 100.95 -3.29 23.03
C ASN A 3 99.71 -3.37 22.11
N TYR A 4 99.90 -3.77 20.85
CA TYR A 4 98.78 -3.99 19.91
C TYR A 4 97.86 -5.14 20.36
N VAL A 5 98.41 -6.20 20.96
CA VAL A 5 97.62 -7.30 21.54
C VAL A 5 96.81 -6.82 22.74
N ALA A 6 97.36 -5.95 23.58
CA ALA A 6 96.64 -5.36 24.72
C ALA A 6 95.51 -4.41 24.27
N GLU A 7 95.74 -3.62 23.21
CA GLU A 7 94.73 -2.74 22.63
C GLU A 7 93.59 -3.53 21.97
N LEU A 8 93.92 -4.60 21.24
CA LEU A 8 92.92 -5.54 20.71
C LEU A 8 92.12 -6.25 21.82
N SER A 9 92.76 -6.60 22.93
CA SER A 9 92.08 -7.17 24.09
C SER A 9 91.09 -6.16 24.71
N ASN A 10 91.51 -4.91 24.87
CA ASN A 10 90.64 -3.85 25.39
C ASN A 10 89.44 -3.58 24.47
N LEU A 11 89.66 -3.53 23.15
CA LEU A 11 88.56 -3.35 22.18
C LEU A 11 87.59 -4.54 22.21
N LYS A 12 88.10 -5.77 22.37
CA LYS A 12 87.27 -6.97 22.54
C LYS A 12 86.43 -6.89 23.82
N ASP A 13 86.99 -6.41 24.92
CA ASP A 13 86.28 -6.28 26.19
C ASP A 13 85.23 -5.15 26.15
N GLN A 14 85.53 -4.04 25.47
CA GLN A 14 84.56 -2.98 25.21
C GLN A 14 83.41 -3.47 24.31
N PHE A 15 83.73 -4.22 23.25
CA PHE A 15 82.72 -4.82 22.39
C PHE A 15 81.84 -5.81 23.15
N ASN A 16 82.44 -6.69 23.97
CA ASN A 16 81.69 -7.62 24.82
C ASN A 16 80.79 -6.88 25.80
N THR A 17 81.30 -5.82 26.44
CA THR A 17 80.53 -4.98 27.37
C THR A 17 79.35 -4.31 26.65
N LEU A 18 79.58 -3.73 25.48
CA LEU A 18 78.54 -3.08 24.69
C LEU A 18 77.49 -4.09 24.18
N SER A 19 77.94 -5.29 23.78
CA SER A 19 77.07 -6.38 23.34
C SER A 19 76.18 -6.87 24.48
N ILE A 20 76.73 -7.06 25.68
CA ILE A 20 75.97 -7.40 26.89
C ILE A 20 74.97 -6.29 27.24
N GLN A 21 75.41 -5.02 27.22
CA GLN A 21 74.51 -3.88 27.48
C GLN A 21 73.39 -3.79 26.45
N SER A 22 73.66 -4.06 25.18
CA SER A 22 72.66 -4.10 24.11
C SER A 22 71.65 -5.23 24.33
N SER A 23 72.14 -6.43 24.65
CA SER A 23 71.31 -7.59 24.98
C SER A 23 70.38 -7.31 26.17
N GLU A 24 70.90 -6.73 27.24
CA GLU A 24 70.09 -6.37 28.41
C GLU A 24 69.05 -5.28 28.11
N LYS A 25 69.37 -4.29 27.27
CA LYS A 25 68.40 -3.30 26.80
C LYS A 25 67.29 -3.95 25.97
N LEU A 26 67.63 -4.82 25.02
CA LEU A 26 66.66 -5.56 24.21
C LEU A 26 65.76 -6.44 25.09
N LYS A 27 66.33 -7.13 26.08
CA LYS A 27 65.58 -7.94 27.03
C LYS A 27 64.58 -7.12 27.82
N LYS A 28 64.98 -5.93 28.32
CA LYS A 28 64.07 -4.99 28.99
C LYS A 28 62.96 -4.49 28.08
N ILE A 29 63.27 -4.19 26.81
CA ILE A 29 62.26 -3.79 25.82
C ILE A 29 61.25 -4.91 25.61
N ILE A 30 61.71 -6.15 25.38
CA ILE A 30 60.83 -7.32 25.19
C ILE A 30 59.92 -7.51 26.40
N GLN A 31 60.48 -7.47 27.61
CA GLN A 31 59.71 -7.63 28.85
C GLN A 31 58.67 -6.51 29.03
N THR A 32 59.04 -5.28 28.66
CA THR A 32 58.14 -4.13 28.71
C THR A 32 56.98 -4.32 27.72
N VAL A 33 57.28 -4.70 26.48
CA VAL A 33 56.26 -4.97 25.44
C VAL A 33 55.32 -6.09 25.87
N GLN A 34 55.85 -7.19 26.41
CA GLN A 34 55.04 -8.30 26.95
C GLN A 34 54.09 -7.80 28.06
N SER A 35 54.59 -7.01 29.02
CA SER A 35 53.76 -6.45 30.08
C SER A 35 52.66 -5.52 29.56
N TYR A 36 52.93 -4.76 28.50
CA TYR A 36 51.93 -3.93 27.84
C TYR A 36 50.89 -4.79 27.14
N GLN A 37 51.31 -5.82 26.41
CA GLN A 37 50.41 -6.71 25.71
C GLN A 37 49.47 -7.45 26.67
N THR A 38 50.00 -7.99 27.77
CA THR A 38 49.19 -8.64 28.82
C THR A 38 48.17 -7.68 29.45
N ARG A 39 48.52 -6.39 29.61
CA ARG A 39 47.59 -5.37 30.12
C ARG A 39 46.58 -4.88 29.07
N MET A 40 46.94 -4.89 27.79
CA MET A 40 46.08 -4.42 26.69
C MET A 40 45.03 -5.45 26.31
N GLU A 41 45.36 -6.74 26.38
CA GLU A 41 44.45 -7.86 26.07
C GLU A 41 43.06 -7.76 26.73
N PRO A 42 42.95 -7.62 28.08
CA PRO A 42 41.64 -7.49 28.72
C PRO A 42 40.92 -6.19 28.34
N LEU A 43 41.67 -5.11 28.04
CA LEU A 43 41.09 -3.85 27.60
C LEU A 43 40.49 -3.97 26.19
N ASN A 44 41.17 -4.67 25.27
CA ASN A 44 40.65 -4.96 23.94
C ASN A 44 39.38 -5.83 24.02
N LYS A 45 39.38 -6.88 24.85
CA LYS A 45 38.18 -7.70 25.09
C LYS A 45 37.01 -6.88 25.63
N ASN A 46 37.26 -6.03 26.62
CA ASN A 46 36.22 -5.16 27.17
C ASN A 46 35.71 -4.16 26.11
N MET A 47 36.58 -3.63 25.26
CA MET A 47 36.19 -2.76 24.15
C MET A 47 35.31 -3.50 23.14
N GLU A 48 35.65 -4.73 22.77
CA GLU A 48 34.82 -5.56 21.88
C GLU A 48 33.44 -5.85 22.50
N GLN A 49 33.40 -6.22 23.78
CA GLN A 49 32.15 -6.43 24.51
C GLN A 49 31.30 -5.17 24.55
N LEU A 50 31.90 -4.01 24.79
CA LEU A 50 31.19 -2.74 24.81
C LEU A 50 30.64 -2.38 23.43
N GLN A 51 31.40 -2.63 22.36
CA GLN A 51 30.90 -2.45 21.00
C GLN A 51 29.73 -3.38 20.67
N ILE A 52 29.78 -4.64 21.11
CA ILE A 52 28.65 -5.57 20.96
C ILE A 52 27.44 -5.04 21.71
N LEU A 53 27.62 -4.60 22.96
CA LEU A 53 26.55 -4.02 23.77
C LEU A 53 25.95 -2.78 23.11
N GLN A 54 26.79 -1.90 22.54
CA GLN A 54 26.34 -0.73 21.80
C GLN A 54 25.49 -1.12 20.58
N ARG A 55 25.95 -2.07 19.76
CA ARG A 55 25.18 -2.57 18.61
C ARG A 55 23.85 -3.17 19.04
N ASN A 56 23.82 -3.90 20.15
CA ASN A 56 22.60 -4.49 20.70
C ASN A 56 21.61 -3.42 21.15
N LEU A 57 22.09 -2.37 21.82
CA LEU A 57 21.25 -1.24 22.23
C LEU A 57 20.71 -0.47 21.01
N GLU A 58 21.53 -0.25 19.99
CA GLU A 58 21.10 0.39 18.74
C GLU A 58 20.03 -0.44 18.03
N ALA A 59 20.21 -1.76 17.94
CA ALA A 59 19.23 -2.66 17.36
C ALA A 59 17.91 -2.68 18.16
N CYS A 60 17.99 -2.71 19.50
CA CYS A 60 16.81 -2.63 20.37
C CYS A 60 16.06 -1.31 20.18
N ARG A 61 16.78 -0.19 20.14
CA ARG A 61 16.22 1.15 19.89
C ARG A 61 15.52 1.22 18.53
N LEU A 62 16.12 0.65 17.47
CA LEU A 62 15.54 0.61 16.14
C LEU A 62 14.24 -0.21 16.14
N LYS A 63 14.25 -1.40 16.73
CA LYS A 63 13.05 -2.25 16.86
C LYS A 63 11.93 -1.52 17.61
N LEU A 64 12.23 -0.91 18.75
CA LEU A 64 11.24 -0.15 19.53
C LEU A 64 10.65 1.01 18.71
N SER A 65 11.49 1.70 17.93
CA SER A 65 11.05 2.79 17.04
C SER A 65 10.10 2.26 15.95
N GLN A 66 10.40 1.09 15.36
CA GLN A 66 9.53 0.45 14.37
C GLN A 66 8.17 0.06 14.96
N VAL A 67 8.15 -0.53 16.17
CA VAL A 67 6.90 -0.86 16.87
C VAL A 67 6.06 0.40 17.08
N GLN A 68 6.68 1.47 17.59
CA GLN A 68 5.99 2.73 17.80
C GLN A 68 5.46 3.35 16.49
N GLU A 69 6.19 3.18 15.38
CA GLU A 69 5.74 3.61 14.06
C GLU A 69 4.49 2.82 13.63
N TYR A 70 4.51 1.49 13.69
CA TYR A 70 3.38 0.66 13.26
C TYR A 70 2.09 0.91 14.06
N HIS A 71 2.18 1.13 15.37
CA HIS A 71 1.03 1.51 16.20
C HIS A 71 0.44 2.89 15.86
N ARG A 72 1.18 3.74 15.15
CA ARG A 72 0.75 5.08 14.76
C ARG A 72 0.34 5.17 13.29
N THR A 73 0.86 4.28 12.44
CA THR A 73 0.52 4.14 11.01
C THR A 73 -0.99 4.17 10.77
N GLY A 74 -1.77 3.47 11.58
CA GLY A 74 -3.23 3.44 11.42
C GLY A 74 -3.92 4.78 11.65
N ARG A 75 -3.39 5.68 12.49
CA ARG A 75 -3.93 7.02 12.74
C ARG A 75 -3.41 8.05 11.74
N GLU A 76 -2.13 7.99 11.41
CA GLU A 76 -1.50 8.91 10.45
C GLU A 76 -2.04 8.74 9.03
N LEU A 77 -2.25 7.50 8.60
CA LEU A 77 -2.64 7.20 7.22
C LEU A 77 -4.14 7.23 6.99
N GLU A 78 -4.97 7.22 8.04
CA GLU A 78 -6.43 7.19 7.91
C GLU A 78 -6.96 8.32 7.02
N ASN A 79 -6.47 9.54 7.22
CA ASN A 79 -6.89 10.68 6.40
C ASN A 79 -6.47 10.53 4.93
N THR A 80 -5.29 9.97 4.67
CA THR A 80 -4.80 9.75 3.30
C THR A 80 -5.64 8.69 2.59
N ILE A 81 -5.99 7.60 3.29
CA ILE A 81 -6.81 6.54 2.72
C ILE A 81 -8.26 7.01 2.48
N ARG A 82 -8.83 7.80 3.39
CA ARG A 82 -10.20 8.34 3.23
C ARG A 82 -10.34 9.36 2.11
N GLN A 83 -9.29 10.13 1.82
CA GLN A 83 -9.28 11.08 0.69
C GLN A 83 -9.29 10.39 -0.67
N GLY A 84 -8.86 9.13 -0.73
CA GLY A 84 -8.85 8.32 -1.94
C GLY A 84 -7.70 8.68 -2.91
N PRO A 85 -7.54 7.89 -3.98
CA PRO A 85 -6.41 8.03 -4.92
C PRO A 85 -6.51 9.25 -5.84
N THR A 86 -7.68 9.89 -5.93
CA THR A 86 -8.03 10.92 -6.92
C THR A 86 -7.09 12.14 -6.90
N VAL A 87 -6.55 12.49 -5.73
CA VAL A 87 -5.71 13.69 -5.57
C VAL A 87 -4.21 13.35 -5.72
N PHE A 88 -3.76 12.17 -5.26
CA PHE A 88 -2.36 11.74 -5.31
C PHE A 88 -2.21 10.20 -5.30
N THR A 89 -2.23 9.56 -6.47
CA THR A 89 -2.12 8.10 -6.59
C THR A 89 -0.83 7.56 -5.94
N ASP A 90 0.33 8.18 -6.18
CA ASP A 90 1.62 7.73 -5.61
C ASP A 90 1.64 7.78 -4.06
N LYS A 91 1.16 8.87 -3.48
CA LYS A 91 1.08 9.02 -2.01
C LYS A 91 0.12 8.00 -1.39
N PHE A 92 -1.00 7.74 -2.07
CA PHE A 92 -1.98 6.75 -1.62
C PHE A 92 -1.40 5.34 -1.66
N LEU A 93 -0.71 4.96 -2.74
CA LEU A 93 -0.10 3.63 -2.87
C LEU A 93 1.00 3.40 -1.83
N LYS A 94 1.86 4.40 -1.58
CA LYS A 94 2.86 4.36 -0.50
C LYS A 94 2.22 4.21 0.88
N ALA A 95 1.07 4.85 1.12
CA ALA A 95 0.32 4.67 2.36
C ALA A 95 -0.22 3.23 2.48
N MET A 96 -0.75 2.66 1.40
CA MET A 96 -1.20 1.26 1.38
C MET A 96 -0.05 0.27 1.63
N GLU A 97 1.14 0.53 1.09
CA GLU A 97 2.34 -0.27 1.37
C GLU A 97 2.75 -0.20 2.84
N ARG A 98 2.79 1.00 3.44
CA ARG A 98 3.07 1.14 4.89
C ARG A 98 2.05 0.43 5.77
N ILE A 99 0.77 0.42 5.39
CA ILE A 99 -0.27 -0.34 6.10
C ILE A 99 -0.02 -1.85 5.96
N LYS A 100 0.35 -2.32 4.76
CA LYS A 100 0.69 -3.72 4.50
C LYS A 100 1.88 -4.18 5.37
N ASP A 101 2.94 -3.38 5.42
CA ASP A 101 4.12 -3.70 6.24
C ASP A 101 3.78 -3.76 7.73
N ALA A 102 2.96 -2.81 8.21
CA ALA A 102 2.47 -2.82 9.58
C ALA A 102 1.60 -4.07 9.87
N LEU A 103 0.73 -4.45 8.93
CA LEU A 103 -0.09 -5.65 9.06
C LEU A 103 0.75 -6.93 9.09
N ALA A 104 1.80 -7.03 8.27
CA ALA A 104 2.72 -8.17 8.29
C ALA A 104 3.42 -8.28 9.65
N TYR A 105 3.89 -7.15 10.18
CA TYR A 105 4.49 -7.08 11.51
C TYR A 105 3.52 -7.56 12.60
N PHE A 106 2.28 -7.07 12.62
CA PHE A 106 1.30 -7.48 13.63
C PHE A 106 0.85 -8.93 13.46
N GLN A 107 0.76 -9.44 12.22
CA GLN A 107 0.41 -10.84 11.97
C GLN A 107 1.44 -11.81 12.56
N GLU A 108 2.73 -11.48 12.46
CA GLU A 108 3.81 -12.31 13.00
C GLU A 108 3.98 -12.18 14.52
N ASN A 109 3.77 -10.98 15.07
CA ASN A 109 4.05 -10.71 16.49
C ASN A 109 2.81 -10.80 17.39
N ASN A 110 1.69 -10.17 17.01
CA ASN A 110 0.48 -10.04 17.83
C ASN A 110 -0.80 -9.91 16.97
N PRO A 111 -1.35 -11.02 16.45
CA PRO A 111 -2.51 -10.98 15.54
C PRO A 111 -3.84 -10.59 16.21
N GLN A 112 -3.90 -10.58 17.54
CA GLN A 112 -5.08 -10.20 18.33
C GLN A 112 -5.07 -8.71 18.75
N ASP A 113 -4.10 -7.94 18.28
CA ASP A 113 -4.02 -6.51 18.58
C ASP A 113 -5.20 -5.75 17.95
N VAL A 114 -5.74 -4.78 18.68
CA VAL A 114 -6.80 -3.89 18.19
C VAL A 114 -6.31 -3.09 16.98
N GLU A 115 -5.02 -2.73 16.96
CA GLU A 115 -4.42 -2.02 15.84
C GLU A 115 -4.35 -2.89 14.58
N PHE A 116 -4.19 -4.22 14.71
CA PHE A 116 -4.25 -5.14 13.56
C PHE A 116 -5.62 -5.09 12.90
N SER A 117 -6.70 -5.27 13.67
CA SER A 117 -8.08 -5.21 13.16
C SER A 117 -8.41 -3.85 12.52
N ARG A 118 -7.94 -2.76 13.14
CA ARG A 118 -8.09 -1.40 12.61
C ARG A 118 -7.36 -1.23 11.27
N LEU A 119 -6.10 -1.68 11.18
CA LEU A 119 -5.32 -1.62 9.95
C LEU A 119 -5.91 -2.50 8.84
N THR A 120 -6.45 -3.68 9.17
CA THR A 120 -7.12 -4.55 8.19
C THR A 120 -8.34 -3.84 7.61
N SER A 121 -9.18 -3.27 8.48
CA SER A 121 -10.35 -2.50 8.05
C SER A 121 -9.96 -1.30 7.19
N LEU A 122 -8.90 -0.56 7.60
CA LEU A 122 -8.40 0.58 6.84
C LEU A 122 -7.87 0.16 5.46
N TYR A 123 -7.17 -0.97 5.38
CA TYR A 123 -6.69 -1.53 4.13
C TYR A 123 -7.84 -1.94 3.20
N SER A 124 -8.88 -2.59 3.72
CA SER A 124 -10.09 -2.92 2.95
C SER A 124 -10.80 -1.67 2.41
N ILE A 125 -10.89 -0.59 3.19
CA ILE A 125 -11.42 0.71 2.73
C ILE A 125 -10.56 1.28 1.60
N GLY A 126 -9.22 1.17 1.73
CA GLY A 126 -8.29 1.59 0.70
C GLY A 126 -8.45 0.82 -0.61
N LEU A 127 -8.58 -0.50 -0.54
CA LEU A 127 -8.88 -1.35 -1.70
C LEU A 127 -10.22 -0.95 -2.35
N GLY A 128 -11.28 -0.76 -1.57
CA GLY A 128 -12.57 -0.31 -2.11
C GLY A 128 -12.52 1.08 -2.77
N SER A 129 -11.62 1.95 -2.31
CA SER A 129 -11.40 3.26 -2.93
C SER A 129 -10.64 3.13 -4.27
N LEU A 130 -9.65 2.25 -4.36
CA LEU A 130 -8.97 1.93 -5.62
C LEU A 130 -9.91 1.26 -6.62
N GLU A 131 -10.79 0.38 -6.16
CA GLU A 131 -11.82 -0.23 -6.99
C GLU A 131 -12.78 0.80 -7.59
N ARG A 132 -13.16 1.82 -6.80
CA ARG A 132 -14.00 2.93 -7.28
C ARG A 132 -13.28 3.78 -8.32
N GLU A 133 -12.00 4.07 -8.10
CA GLU A 133 -11.18 4.80 -9.08
C GLU A 133 -11.00 3.99 -10.37
N PHE A 134 -10.80 2.67 -10.26
CA PHE A 134 -10.75 1.78 -11.42
C PHE A 134 -12.06 1.82 -12.22
N ASP A 135 -13.21 1.75 -11.54
CA ASP A 135 -14.52 1.90 -12.19
C ASP A 135 -14.72 3.27 -12.84
N GLY A 136 -14.23 4.34 -12.18
CA GLY A 136 -14.24 5.69 -12.73
C GLY A 136 -13.39 5.79 -14.00
N LEU A 137 -12.19 5.21 -13.96
CA LEU A 137 -11.27 5.18 -15.09
C LEU A 137 -11.84 4.37 -16.25
N LEU A 138 -12.45 3.21 -16.00
CA LEU A 138 -13.15 2.41 -17.03
C LEU A 138 -14.23 3.21 -17.76
N LYS A 139 -15.05 3.97 -17.02
CA LYS A 139 -16.10 4.82 -17.61
C LYS A 139 -15.54 6.02 -18.39
N GLN A 140 -14.37 6.51 -17.99
CA GLN A 140 -13.68 7.60 -18.71
C GLN A 140 -13.01 7.09 -19.99
N THR A 141 -12.43 5.88 -19.95
CA THR A 141 -11.74 5.25 -21.08
C THR A 141 -12.69 4.73 -22.14
N PHE A 142 -13.78 4.09 -21.72
CA PHE A 142 -14.72 3.42 -22.60
C PHE A 142 -16.02 4.23 -22.68
N ARG A 143 -16.16 5.01 -23.74
CA ARG A 143 -17.35 5.84 -23.98
C ARG A 143 -18.21 5.26 -25.10
N PRO A 144 -19.55 5.42 -25.04
CA PRO A 144 -20.43 5.04 -26.14
C PRO A 144 -19.98 5.70 -27.44
N ILE A 145 -20.03 4.93 -28.53
CA ILE A 145 -19.69 5.44 -29.86
C ILE A 145 -20.73 6.51 -30.21
N ASP A 146 -20.28 7.57 -30.88
CA ASP A 146 -21.17 8.64 -31.32
C ASP A 146 -22.07 8.18 -32.48
N ASP A 147 -23.29 8.73 -32.56
CA ASP A 147 -24.27 8.33 -33.55
C ASP A 147 -23.77 8.59 -34.98
N ALA A 148 -22.98 9.66 -35.22
CA ALA A 148 -22.40 9.95 -36.53
C ALA A 148 -21.40 8.86 -36.96
N THR A 149 -20.55 8.40 -36.04
CA THR A 149 -19.59 7.31 -36.29
C THR A 149 -20.33 5.99 -36.52
N LEU A 150 -21.37 5.71 -35.72
CA LEU A 150 -22.23 4.54 -35.90
C LEU A 150 -22.90 4.51 -37.27
N ILE A 151 -23.46 5.64 -37.73
CA ILE A 151 -24.07 5.78 -39.06
C ILE A 151 -23.03 5.52 -40.15
N ARG A 152 -21.86 6.15 -40.08
CA ARG A 152 -20.77 5.93 -41.04
C ARG A 152 -20.35 4.46 -41.11
N LEU A 153 -20.19 3.79 -39.96
CA LEU A 153 -19.85 2.36 -39.91
C LEU A 153 -20.95 1.46 -40.48
N MET A 154 -22.22 1.87 -40.38
CA MET A 154 -23.35 1.16 -40.99
C MET A 154 -23.37 1.36 -42.51
N ASP A 155 -23.20 2.60 -42.98
CA ASP A 155 -23.23 2.95 -44.41
C ASP A 155 -22.08 2.29 -45.19
N GLN A 156 -20.89 2.21 -44.59
CA GLN A 156 -19.73 1.52 -45.17
C GLN A 156 -20.05 0.05 -45.53
N LYS A 157 -20.84 -0.65 -44.70
CA LYS A 157 -21.22 -2.05 -44.93
C LYS A 157 -22.36 -2.25 -45.94
N VAL A 158 -23.09 -1.20 -46.30
CA VAL A 158 -24.14 -1.28 -47.34
C VAL A 158 -23.51 -1.21 -48.74
N SER A 159 -22.41 -0.49 -48.90
CA SER A 159 -21.69 -0.37 -50.18
C SER A 159 -20.96 -1.65 -50.60
N ASP A 160 -20.50 -2.48 -49.66
CA ASP A 160 -19.74 -3.71 -49.96
C ASP A 160 -20.61 -4.91 -50.36
N LYS A 161 -21.94 -4.78 -50.36
CA LYS A 161 -22.84 -5.90 -50.71
C LYS A 161 -23.09 -6.08 -52.21
N GLU A 162 -22.56 -5.22 -53.08
CA GLU A 162 -22.72 -5.36 -54.54
C GLU A 162 -21.52 -5.99 -55.26
N SER A 163 -20.39 -6.26 -54.58
CA SER A 163 -19.27 -6.98 -55.18
C SER A 163 -19.01 -8.27 -54.42
N GLY A 164 -19.49 -9.37 -54.99
CA GLY A 164 -19.24 -10.74 -54.52
C GLY A 164 -17.80 -11.18 -54.74
N ASP A 165 -16.87 -10.63 -53.97
CA ASP A 165 -15.56 -11.24 -53.76
C ASP A 165 -15.25 -11.27 -52.27
N GLY A 166 -15.05 -12.48 -51.74
CA GLY A 166 -14.93 -12.77 -50.31
C GLY A 166 -13.57 -12.43 -49.73
N SER A 167 -13.05 -11.24 -50.02
CA SER A 167 -11.86 -10.71 -49.37
C SER A 167 -12.29 -9.74 -48.28
N LEU A 168 -12.36 -10.23 -47.04
CA LEU A 168 -12.45 -9.39 -45.85
C LEU A 168 -11.13 -8.61 -45.75
N THR A 169 -11.00 -7.52 -46.48
CA THR A 169 -9.85 -6.62 -46.37
C THR A 169 -9.79 -6.12 -44.93
N GLU A 170 -8.62 -6.31 -44.32
CA GLU A 170 -8.29 -6.11 -42.90
C GLU A 170 -8.37 -4.65 -42.40
N ASP A 171 -9.09 -3.78 -43.10
CA ASP A 171 -9.30 -2.39 -42.70
C ASP A 171 -10.49 -2.30 -41.74
N THR A 172 -10.35 -3.00 -40.60
CA THR A 172 -11.18 -2.70 -39.43
C THR A 172 -10.81 -1.30 -38.96
N GLU A 173 -11.51 -0.27 -39.47
CA GLU A 173 -11.41 1.08 -38.91
C GLU A 173 -11.49 0.97 -37.38
N GLN A 174 -10.53 1.57 -36.68
CA GLN A 174 -10.47 1.48 -35.23
C GLN A 174 -11.77 2.02 -34.64
N ILE A 175 -12.62 1.12 -34.16
CA ILE A 175 -13.97 1.42 -33.69
C ILE A 175 -13.92 2.38 -32.47
N GLU A 176 -12.80 2.38 -31.73
CA GLU A 176 -12.54 3.26 -30.60
C GLU A 176 -11.06 3.70 -30.58
N ASP A 177 -10.81 5.00 -30.75
CA ASP A 177 -9.50 5.60 -30.45
C ASP A 177 -9.39 5.82 -28.93
N ILE A 178 -8.74 4.88 -28.24
CA ILE A 178 -8.55 4.96 -26.78
C ILE A 178 -7.15 5.54 -26.49
N PRO A 179 -7.04 6.66 -25.75
CA PRO A 179 -5.77 7.21 -25.32
C PRO A 179 -4.90 6.20 -24.53
N ASN A 180 -3.68 5.96 -25.02
CA ASN A 180 -2.72 5.01 -24.43
C ASN A 180 -2.38 5.30 -22.96
N ASN A 181 -2.41 6.57 -22.54
CA ASN A 181 -2.17 6.98 -21.15
C ASN A 181 -3.21 6.39 -20.17
N MET A 182 -4.48 6.33 -20.57
CA MET A 182 -5.54 5.79 -19.72
C MET A 182 -5.49 4.26 -19.67
N LEU A 183 -5.16 3.60 -20.79
CA LEU A 183 -4.92 2.15 -20.83
C LEU A 183 -3.73 1.74 -19.95
N ASN A 184 -2.64 2.52 -19.98
CA ASN A 184 -1.49 2.29 -19.11
C ASN A 184 -1.86 2.46 -17.62
N SER A 185 -2.69 3.46 -17.29
CA SER A 185 -3.18 3.68 -15.93
C SER A 185 -4.10 2.54 -15.46
N LEU A 186 -4.99 2.04 -16.32
CA LEU A 186 -5.84 0.87 -16.05
C LEU A 186 -4.99 -0.38 -15.81
N ARG A 187 -4.00 -0.63 -16.69
CA ARG A 187 -3.10 -1.79 -16.57
C ARG A 187 -2.28 -1.72 -15.29
N PHE A 188 -1.74 -0.55 -14.96
CA PHE A 188 -0.98 -0.32 -13.74
C PHE A 188 -1.84 -0.59 -12.50
N LEU A 189 -3.04 0.01 -12.43
CA LEU A 189 -3.93 -0.14 -11.28
C LEU A 189 -4.43 -1.59 -11.14
N ALA A 190 -4.79 -2.24 -12.25
CA ALA A 190 -5.19 -3.65 -12.26
C ALA A 190 -4.05 -4.57 -11.79
N LYS A 191 -2.81 -4.33 -12.23
CA LYS A 191 -1.63 -5.07 -11.78
C LYS A 191 -1.40 -4.88 -10.28
N TRP A 192 -1.36 -3.63 -9.82
CA TRP A 192 -1.15 -3.32 -8.41
C TRP A 192 -2.23 -3.94 -7.53
N MET A 193 -3.51 -3.84 -7.91
CA MET A 193 -4.61 -4.43 -7.15
C MET A 193 -4.53 -5.96 -7.11
N SER A 194 -4.14 -6.62 -8.20
CA SER A 194 -3.96 -8.07 -8.25
C SER A 194 -2.87 -8.56 -7.30
N GLU A 195 -1.73 -7.86 -7.25
CA GLU A 195 -0.60 -8.19 -6.38
C GLU A 195 -0.96 -7.99 -4.89
N ASN A 196 -1.80 -7.00 -4.59
CA ASN A 196 -2.10 -6.56 -3.22
C ASN A 196 -3.42 -7.13 -2.64
N GLN A 197 -4.32 -7.69 -3.46
CA GLN A 197 -5.57 -8.31 -3.00
C GLN A 197 -5.35 -9.60 -2.19
N SER A 198 -4.26 -10.33 -2.45
CA SER A 198 -3.96 -11.61 -1.80
C SER A 198 -3.60 -11.49 -0.32
N PHE A 199 -3.20 -10.28 0.12
CA PHE A 199 -2.65 -10.06 1.46
C PHE A 199 -3.73 -10.09 2.55
N VAL A 200 -4.93 -9.57 2.27
CA VAL A 200 -6.05 -9.55 3.24
C VAL A 200 -7.05 -10.69 3.01
N ASN A 201 -7.05 -11.30 1.82
CA ASN A 201 -7.98 -12.35 1.46
C ASN A 201 -7.24 -13.64 1.02
N LYS A 202 -7.23 -14.65 1.90
CA LYS A 202 -7.07 -16.06 1.53
C LYS A 202 -8.40 -16.79 1.77
N PRO A 203 -8.75 -17.78 0.94
CA PRO A 203 -9.12 -17.73 -0.45
C PRO A 203 -10.65 -17.71 -0.57
N GLN A 204 -11.26 -16.58 -0.90
CA GLN A 204 -12.57 -16.61 -1.54
C GLN A 204 -12.39 -16.17 -2.97
N GLY A 205 -12.38 -17.17 -3.85
CA GLY A 205 -13.00 -17.04 -5.16
C GLY A 205 -12.52 -15.86 -5.99
N ILE A 206 -11.44 -16.15 -6.72
CA ILE A 206 -11.13 -15.59 -8.02
C ILE A 206 -10.48 -14.21 -7.99
N SER A 207 -9.25 -14.20 -8.48
CA SER A 207 -8.54 -13.10 -9.12
C SER A 207 -9.37 -12.45 -10.25
N GLN A 208 -10.56 -11.93 -9.96
CA GLN A 208 -11.55 -11.48 -10.94
C GLN A 208 -12.16 -10.11 -10.67
N GLY A 209 -11.80 -9.37 -9.61
CA GLY A 209 -12.41 -8.05 -9.37
C GLY A 209 -12.25 -7.10 -10.57
N CYS A 210 -11.01 -6.81 -10.96
CA CYS A 210 -10.74 -5.87 -12.05
C CYS A 210 -11.17 -6.39 -13.43
N LEU A 211 -10.90 -7.67 -13.71
CA LEU A 211 -11.22 -8.27 -15.00
C LEU A 211 -12.73 -8.43 -15.21
N THR A 212 -13.47 -8.82 -14.17
CA THR A 212 -14.93 -8.93 -14.24
C THR A 212 -15.55 -7.55 -14.44
N LYS A 213 -15.10 -6.54 -13.69
CA LYS A 213 -15.54 -5.14 -13.87
C LYS A 213 -15.26 -4.63 -15.28
N TYR A 214 -14.08 -4.94 -15.83
CA TYR A 214 -13.75 -4.64 -17.22
C TYR A 214 -14.72 -5.33 -18.20
N CYS A 215 -14.93 -6.63 -18.05
CA CYS A 215 -15.84 -7.41 -18.90
C CYS A 215 -17.28 -6.91 -18.82
N GLU A 216 -17.77 -6.56 -17.62
CA GLU A 216 -19.09 -5.98 -17.41
C GLU A 216 -19.22 -4.60 -18.06
N CYS A 217 -18.22 -3.73 -17.88
CA CYS A 217 -18.18 -2.42 -18.51
C CYS A 217 -18.22 -2.53 -20.05
N ARG A 218 -17.37 -3.40 -20.63
CA ARG A 218 -17.35 -3.65 -22.09
C ARG A 218 -18.65 -4.26 -22.58
N ARG A 219 -19.22 -5.23 -21.86
CA ARG A 219 -20.51 -5.85 -22.20
C ARG A 219 -21.61 -4.79 -22.27
N GLU A 220 -21.70 -3.94 -21.26
CA GLU A 220 -22.73 -2.91 -21.19
C GLU A 220 -22.56 -1.85 -22.27
N LEU A 221 -21.31 -1.48 -22.58
CA LEU A 221 -21.01 -0.57 -23.67
C LEU A 221 -21.46 -1.12 -25.04
N ILE A 222 -21.12 -2.38 -25.33
CA ILE A 222 -21.56 -3.05 -26.57
C ILE A 222 -23.08 -3.13 -26.62
N ARG A 223 -23.73 -3.51 -25.52
CA ARG A 223 -25.20 -3.55 -25.43
C ARG A 223 -25.82 -2.19 -25.75
N LEU A 224 -25.28 -1.12 -25.18
CA LEU A 224 -25.77 0.24 -25.42
C LEU A 224 -25.59 0.66 -26.88
N ASN A 225 -24.41 0.43 -27.46
CA ASN A 225 -24.15 0.72 -28.87
C ASN A 225 -25.10 -0.05 -29.80
N LEU A 226 -25.35 -1.34 -29.54
CA LEU A 226 -26.29 -2.15 -30.33
C LEU A 226 -27.74 -1.66 -30.23
N VAL A 227 -28.17 -1.18 -29.06
CA VAL A 227 -29.50 -0.58 -28.89
C VAL A 227 -29.60 0.73 -29.69
N ARG A 228 -28.55 1.55 -29.71
CA ARG A 228 -28.50 2.78 -30.53
C ARG A 228 -28.53 2.47 -32.01
N VAL A 229 -27.76 1.49 -32.50
CA VAL A 229 -27.83 0.99 -33.89
C VAL A 229 -29.27 0.64 -34.27
N ARG A 230 -29.95 -0.16 -33.44
CA ARG A 230 -31.35 -0.57 -33.69
C ARG A 230 -32.29 0.64 -33.81
N GLU A 231 -32.09 1.66 -32.98
CA GLU A 231 -32.90 2.88 -33.02
C GLU A 231 -32.62 3.71 -34.28
N LEU A 232 -31.35 3.85 -34.66
CA LEU A 232 -30.95 4.56 -35.88
C LEU A 232 -31.51 3.89 -37.14
N LEU A 233 -31.46 2.55 -37.21
CA LEU A 233 -32.06 1.78 -38.32
C LEU A 233 -33.59 1.98 -38.39
N ARG A 234 -34.29 1.96 -37.24
CA ARG A 234 -35.74 2.20 -37.21
C ARG A 234 -36.10 3.60 -37.70
N LYS A 235 -35.29 4.61 -37.36
CA LYS A 235 -35.45 5.99 -37.85
C LYS A 235 -35.18 6.11 -39.34
N ALA A 236 -34.22 5.36 -39.87
CA ALA A 236 -33.92 5.33 -41.31
C ALA A 236 -35.06 4.66 -42.12
N GLU A 237 -35.68 3.60 -41.58
CA GLU A 237 -36.81 2.91 -42.22
C GLU A 237 -38.14 3.70 -42.17
N ASN A 238 -38.31 4.64 -41.23
CA ASN A 238 -39.53 5.43 -41.05
C ASN A 238 -39.24 6.95 -40.94
N PRO A 239 -38.84 7.64 -42.02
CA PRO A 239 -38.50 9.06 -41.99
C PRO A 239 -39.72 10.00 -41.73
N SER A 240 -40.94 9.48 -41.73
CA SER A 240 -42.19 10.26 -41.70
C SER A 240 -42.87 10.37 -40.32
N SER A 241 -42.20 10.02 -39.22
CA SER A 241 -42.74 10.20 -37.85
C SER A 241 -42.07 11.34 -37.08
N SER A 242 -42.02 12.53 -37.69
CA SER A 242 -41.70 13.78 -36.99
C SER A 242 -42.80 14.83 -37.27
N SER A 243 -43.96 14.63 -36.65
CA SER A 243 -44.85 15.74 -36.31
C SER A 243 -45.38 15.52 -34.89
N GLY A 244 -44.64 16.06 -33.93
CA GLY A 244 -45.09 16.14 -32.55
C GLY A 244 -46.20 17.18 -32.44
N THR A 245 -47.45 16.73 -32.34
CA THR A 245 -48.50 17.56 -31.75
C THR A 245 -48.33 17.50 -30.24
N VAL A 246 -47.91 18.64 -29.68
CA VAL A 246 -47.95 18.92 -28.24
C VAL A 246 -49.41 18.83 -27.79
N SER A 247 -49.77 17.71 -27.16
CA SER A 247 -51.06 17.59 -26.48
C SER A 247 -50.93 18.23 -25.09
N LYS A 248 -51.48 19.44 -24.99
CA LYS A 248 -51.71 20.18 -23.74
C LYS A 248 -52.68 19.40 -22.85
N PRO A 249 -52.48 19.34 -21.51
CA PRO A 249 -53.39 18.65 -20.61
C PRO A 249 -54.68 19.46 -20.41
N GLY A 250 -55.81 18.87 -20.78
CA GLY A 250 -57.15 19.43 -20.58
C GLY A 250 -57.58 19.30 -19.11
N PHE A 251 -57.57 20.44 -18.44
CA PHE A 251 -58.36 20.72 -17.23
C PHE A 251 -59.84 20.78 -17.61
N LEU A 252 -60.74 20.09 -16.89
CA LEU A 252 -62.03 20.64 -16.42
C LEU A 252 -62.59 19.83 -15.23
N PRO A 253 -63.34 20.45 -14.29
CA PRO A 253 -63.59 19.96 -12.93
C PRO A 253 -65.10 19.64 -12.69
N PRO A 254 -65.69 19.73 -11.47
CA PRO A 254 -66.06 18.58 -10.63
C PRO A 254 -67.57 18.46 -10.36
N ASN A 255 -68.07 17.29 -9.92
CA ASN A 255 -69.31 17.28 -9.12
C ASN A 255 -69.46 16.11 -8.13
N VAL A 256 -69.13 16.42 -6.87
CA VAL A 256 -69.86 16.18 -5.61
C VAL A 256 -71.01 15.16 -5.59
N ARG A 257 -70.87 14.10 -4.77
CA ARG A 257 -71.78 13.79 -3.62
C ARG A 257 -71.34 12.54 -2.86
N GLY A 258 -71.34 12.60 -1.53
CA GLY A 258 -71.19 11.43 -0.66
C GLY A 258 -70.50 11.71 0.67
N ARG A 259 -71.24 12.25 1.64
CA ARG A 259 -70.80 12.77 2.93
C ARG A 259 -71.02 11.75 4.06
N THR A 260 -70.00 11.48 4.88
CA THR A 260 -70.10 11.26 6.35
C THR A 260 -68.68 11.28 6.95
N LYS A 261 -68.28 12.35 7.66
CA LYS A 261 -68.27 12.53 9.13
C LYS A 261 -67.55 11.38 9.87
N ARG A 262 -66.68 11.55 10.88
CA ARG A 262 -66.05 12.66 11.62
C ARG A 262 -65.32 11.90 12.76
N THR A 263 -64.08 12.24 13.14
CA THR A 263 -63.64 12.53 14.54
C THR A 263 -62.12 12.69 14.64
N TYR A 264 -61.75 13.68 15.46
CA TYR A 264 -60.40 14.12 15.82
C TYR A 264 -59.95 13.49 17.14
N ALA A 265 -58.63 13.30 17.29
CA ALA A 265 -57.80 13.43 18.50
C ALA A 265 -56.37 13.06 18.04
N THR A 266 -55.32 13.89 17.97
CA THR A 266 -54.68 14.85 18.89
C THR A 266 -54.16 14.22 20.18
N GLN A 267 -52.91 14.60 20.52
CA GLN A 267 -52.06 14.26 21.67
C GLN A 267 -51.17 13.02 21.46
N ASN A 268 -49.89 12.97 21.83
CA ASN A 268 -48.89 13.90 22.40
C ASN A 268 -47.55 13.17 22.21
N ASN A 269 -46.48 13.83 21.79
CA ASN A 269 -45.39 14.28 22.66
C ASN A 269 -44.84 13.21 23.63
N CYS A 270 -43.57 12.81 23.46
CA CYS A 270 -42.58 12.77 24.55
C CYS A 270 -41.18 12.37 24.06
N HIS A 271 -40.25 13.33 24.21
CA HIS A 271 -38.86 13.11 24.58
C HIS A 271 -38.74 12.20 25.82
N PRO A 272 -37.54 11.66 26.09
CA PRO A 272 -36.88 12.16 27.31
C PRO A 272 -35.40 12.45 27.15
N THR A 273 -34.99 13.46 27.91
CA THR A 273 -33.63 13.94 28.15
C THR A 273 -33.04 13.32 29.42
N LEU A 274 -31.72 13.08 29.37
CA LEU A 274 -30.70 13.24 30.41
C LEU A 274 -30.81 12.50 31.76
N LYS A 275 -29.81 11.63 32.03
CA LYS A 275 -28.97 11.59 33.25
C LYS A 275 -27.57 11.09 32.82
N SER A 276 -26.50 11.89 32.78
CA SER A 276 -25.54 12.20 33.84
C SER A 276 -25.21 11.04 34.81
N GLN A 277 -24.05 10.41 34.58
CA GLN A 277 -23.18 9.70 35.54
C GLN A 277 -21.83 9.49 34.83
N THR A 278 -20.81 10.32 35.04
CA THR A 278 -19.71 10.15 36.03
C THR A 278 -19.33 8.69 36.30
N SER A 279 -18.30 8.19 35.61
CA SER A 279 -17.25 7.39 36.25
C SER A 279 -16.07 7.21 35.29
N ILE A 280 -14.95 7.85 35.64
CA ILE A 280 -13.61 7.51 35.18
C ILE A 280 -13.20 6.22 35.88
N PRO A 281 -12.73 5.17 35.20
CA PRO A 281 -11.88 4.17 35.80
C PRO A 281 -10.44 4.45 35.38
N THR A 282 -9.72 5.16 36.25
CA THR A 282 -8.27 5.09 36.32
C THR A 282 -7.94 3.69 36.82
N SER A 283 -7.42 2.81 35.98
CA SER A 283 -6.80 1.58 36.48
C SER A 283 -5.50 1.32 35.75
N LYS A 284 -4.43 1.78 36.40
CA LYS A 284 -3.09 1.24 36.30
C LYS A 284 -3.14 -0.25 36.66
N GLN A 285 -2.89 -1.12 35.70
CA GLN A 285 -2.31 -2.45 35.92
C GLN A 285 -1.16 -2.55 34.91
N LEU A 286 0.07 -2.19 35.27
CA LEU A 286 1.06 -3.09 35.88
C LEU A 286 1.00 -4.50 35.28
N TYR A 287 1.50 -4.63 34.05
CA TYR A 287 2.08 -5.88 33.58
C TYR A 287 3.61 -5.74 33.62
N TYR A 288 4.18 -6.15 34.75
CA TYR A 288 5.53 -6.69 34.77
C TYR A 288 5.46 -8.08 34.10
N MET A 289 6.04 -8.24 32.92
CA MET A 289 6.41 -9.55 32.42
C MET A 289 7.89 -9.79 32.68
N GLU A 290 8.11 -10.77 33.55
CA GLU A 290 9.30 -11.57 33.80
C GLU A 290 10.45 -11.39 32.79
N LEU A 291 11.47 -10.67 33.24
CA LEU A 291 12.84 -10.90 32.78
C LEU A 291 13.24 -12.31 33.25
N LYS A 292 13.18 -13.28 32.34
CA LYS A 292 13.92 -14.53 32.52
C LYS A 292 15.40 -14.18 32.64
N HIS A 293 15.94 -14.38 33.84
CA HIS A 293 17.38 -14.47 34.06
C HIS A 293 17.89 -15.67 33.28
N GLU A 294 18.61 -15.42 32.19
CA GLU A 294 19.49 -16.40 31.58
C GLU A 294 20.89 -16.12 32.15
N GLU A 295 21.39 -17.10 32.92
CA GLU A 295 22.66 -17.06 33.63
C GLU A 295 23.83 -16.85 32.66
N LEU A 296 24.57 -15.76 32.84
CA LEU A 296 25.90 -15.61 32.26
C LEU A 296 26.93 -16.37 33.12
N PRO A 297 27.82 -17.16 32.52
CA PRO A 297 28.80 -17.94 33.28
C PRO A 297 29.89 -17.03 33.85
N GLN A 298 30.15 -17.18 35.15
CA GLN A 298 31.28 -16.56 35.85
C GLN A 298 32.59 -17.18 35.37
N PRO A 299 33.62 -16.39 35.00
CA PRO A 299 34.91 -16.92 34.63
C PRO A 299 35.70 -17.40 35.87
N SER A 300 36.28 -18.59 35.76
CA SER A 300 37.33 -19.11 36.65
C SER A 300 38.69 -18.50 36.33
#